data_AF-A0A9P1C2J6-F1
#
_entry.id   AF-A0A9P1C2J6-F1
#
_cell.length_a   1.000
_cell.length_b   1.000
_cell.length_c   1.000
_cell.angle_alpha   90.00
_cell.angle_beta   90.00
_cell.angle_gamma   90.00
#
_symmetry.space_group_name_H-M   'P 1'
#
loop_
_entity.id
_entity.type
_entity.pdbx_description
1 polymer ?
#
loop_
_entity_poly.entity_id
_entity_poly.type
_entity_poly.pdbx_seq_one_letter_code
_entity_poly.pdbx_strand_id
1 'polypeptide(L)'
;MYSFGEGEQHDGNPSHWPPELAAQKRPVVHVYEVSDGEEPPKSRRRCEDGANPAFGAALGRLILGEEVELNEALEEARRSMGSTPMPEPGMSLSSEVARIRAAAVDDYREILGLSQEGDLEVSQVQSRYRQIMRLLHPDKRDASMSAAALTACDEAMERVQQALQGLKKEIEVGPDPSFVARQSMRRMQELQRLRAQQARQRQEEQQMGMLLKDLDQVQPDVSSVGAGASSYDDATNQILQLLASQLRR
;
A
#
# COMPACT_ATOMS: atom_id res chain seq x y z
N MET A 1 18.96 -37.96 53.69
CA MET A 1 19.21 -36.69 54.39
C MET A 1 19.97 -35.80 53.43
N TYR A 2 19.30 -34.85 52.78
CA TYR A 2 19.93 -33.92 51.84
C TYR A 2 20.14 -32.58 52.54
N SER A 3 21.40 -32.15 52.57
CA SER A 3 21.86 -30.91 53.19
C SER A 3 21.58 -29.75 52.23
N PHE A 4 20.82 -28.77 52.70
CA PHE A 4 20.64 -27.49 52.00
C PHE A 4 21.92 -26.66 52.15
N GLY A 5 22.50 -26.27 51.01
CA GLY A 5 23.62 -25.33 50.95
C GLY A 5 23.17 -23.92 51.30
N GLU A 6 23.98 -23.26 52.12
CA GLU A 6 23.82 -21.89 52.59
C GLU A 6 24.02 -20.87 51.46
N GLY A 7 23.35 -19.74 51.60
CA GLY A 7 23.16 -18.74 50.57
C GLY A 7 24.35 -17.82 50.36
N GLU A 8 24.63 -17.55 49.08
CA GLU A 8 25.45 -16.44 48.63
C GLU A 8 24.58 -15.17 48.58
N GLN A 9 24.82 -14.28 49.54
CA GLN A 9 24.35 -12.89 49.52
C GLN A 9 25.09 -12.15 48.39
N HIS A 10 24.40 -11.93 47.28
CA HIS A 10 24.89 -11.07 46.22
C HIS A 10 24.46 -9.63 46.52
N ASP A 11 25.33 -8.86 47.15
CA ASP A 11 25.19 -7.41 47.30
C ASP A 11 25.26 -6.77 45.90
N GLY A 12 24.07 -6.54 45.34
CA GLY A 12 23.89 -5.84 44.07
C GLY A 12 24.21 -4.36 44.22
N ASN A 13 25.44 -3.98 43.90
CA ASN A 13 25.85 -2.59 43.67
C ASN A 13 25.42 -2.18 42.25
N PRO A 14 24.38 -1.34 42.05
CA PRO A 14 23.75 -1.15 40.75
C PRO A 14 24.33 0.02 39.94
N SER A 15 25.66 0.22 39.97
CA SER A 15 26.27 1.42 39.35
C SER A 15 27.65 1.19 38.74
N HIS A 16 27.90 0.03 38.13
CA HIS A 16 29.08 -0.14 37.29
C HIS A 16 28.67 -0.27 35.82
N TRP A 17 28.45 0.87 35.18
CA TRP A 17 28.41 0.94 33.72
C TRP A 17 29.85 0.78 33.20
N PRO A 18 30.13 -0.21 32.33
CA PRO A 18 31.47 -0.41 31.80
C PRO A 18 31.90 0.79 30.95
N PRO A 19 33.09 1.38 31.20
CA PRO A 19 33.54 2.61 30.54
C PRO A 19 33.74 2.48 29.02
N GLU A 20 33.76 1.26 28.46
CA GLU A 20 33.90 1.05 27.02
C GLU A 20 32.65 1.40 26.19
N LEU A 21 31.45 1.46 26.79
CA LEU A 21 30.23 1.82 26.07
C LEU A 21 29.92 3.33 26.05
N ALA A 22 30.63 4.13 26.85
CA ALA A 22 30.49 5.60 26.84
C ALA A 22 31.12 6.27 25.59
N ALA A 23 31.88 5.52 24.79
CA ALA A 23 32.54 5.99 23.57
C ALA A 23 31.72 5.77 22.29
N GLN A 24 30.41 5.54 22.39
CA GLN A 24 29.54 5.63 21.21
C GLN A 24 29.50 7.08 20.73
N LYS A 25 30.33 7.33 19.69
CA LYS A 25 30.33 8.46 18.76
C LYS A 25 29.16 9.41 18.97
N ARG A 26 29.39 10.46 19.76
CA ARG A 26 28.53 11.65 19.71
C ARG A 26 28.52 12.12 18.25
N PRO A 27 27.34 12.33 17.64
CA PRO A 27 27.29 12.90 16.31
C PRO A 27 28.03 14.24 16.36
N VAL A 28 29.10 14.36 15.58
CA VAL A 28 29.83 15.61 15.42
C VAL A 28 28.87 16.56 14.73
N VAL A 29 28.25 17.44 15.51
CA VAL A 29 27.47 18.55 14.98
C VAL A 29 28.48 19.55 14.43
N HIS A 30 28.68 19.54 13.12
CA HIS A 30 29.41 20.60 12.44
C HIS A 30 28.61 21.89 12.59
N VAL A 31 29.04 22.74 13.52
CA VAL A 31 28.60 24.12 13.62
C VAL A 31 29.35 24.86 12.51
N TYR A 32 28.67 25.11 11.40
CA TYR A 32 29.18 26.02 10.39
C TYR A 32 29.02 27.43 10.92
N GLU A 33 30.13 28.14 11.13
CA GLU A 33 30.12 29.59 11.32
C GLU A 33 29.55 30.22 10.04
N VAL A 34 28.33 30.75 10.15
CA VAL A 34 27.63 31.40 9.04
C VAL A 34 28.35 32.71 8.75
N SER A 35 29.15 32.71 7.69
CA SER A 35 29.77 33.91 7.14
C SER A 35 28.68 34.84 6.60
N ASP A 36 28.63 36.06 7.12
CA ASP A 36 27.73 37.13 6.68
C ASP A 36 27.93 37.42 5.19
N GLY A 37 27.07 36.90 4.31
CA GLY A 37 27.11 37.26 2.89
C GLY A 37 26.40 36.36 1.89
N GLU A 38 26.01 35.12 2.24
CA GLU A 38 25.25 34.27 1.32
C GLU A 38 23.76 34.27 1.66
N GLU A 39 22.92 34.49 0.64
CA GLU A 39 21.47 34.38 0.72
C GLU A 39 21.08 33.05 1.39
N PRO A 40 20.19 33.08 2.39
CA PRO A 40 19.82 31.88 3.13
C PRO A 40 19.29 30.84 2.14
N PRO A 41 19.79 29.59 2.17
CA PRO A 41 19.26 28.54 1.31
C PRO A 41 17.76 28.44 1.57
N LYS A 42 16.96 28.63 0.51
CA LYS A 42 15.49 28.50 0.53
C LYS A 42 15.15 27.34 1.44
N SER A 43 14.63 27.67 2.62
CA SER A 43 14.27 26.70 3.63
C SER A 43 13.29 25.76 2.97
N ARG A 44 13.78 24.57 2.64
CA ARG A 44 12.98 23.44 2.22
C ARG A 44 12.15 23.14 3.46
N ARG A 45 11.00 23.81 3.59
CA ARG A 45 9.98 23.51 4.59
C ARG A 45 9.84 22.01 4.50
N ARG A 46 10.29 21.30 5.55
CA ARG A 46 9.94 19.90 5.72
C ARG A 46 8.43 19.91 5.66
N CYS A 47 7.87 19.42 4.56
CA CYS A 47 6.50 18.95 4.58
C CYS A 47 6.51 17.92 5.70
N GLU A 48 5.84 18.24 6.79
CA GLU A 48 5.56 17.24 7.80
C GLU A 48 4.67 16.21 7.11
N ASP A 49 5.29 15.11 6.65
CA ASP A 49 4.65 13.96 5.98
C ASP A 49 3.61 13.23 6.86
N GLY A 50 3.12 13.88 7.92
CA GLY A 50 2.09 13.37 8.83
C GLY A 50 0.75 14.10 8.76
N ALA A 51 0.66 15.25 8.07
CA ALA A 51 -0.62 15.94 7.92
C ALA A 51 -1.43 15.24 6.82
N ASN A 52 -2.44 14.46 7.23
CA ASN A 52 -3.30 13.72 6.32
C ASN A 52 -3.98 14.70 5.34
N PRO A 53 -3.65 14.65 4.02
CA PRO A 53 -4.14 15.62 3.05
C PRO A 53 -5.67 15.62 2.93
N ALA A 54 -6.33 14.50 3.27
CA ALA A 54 -7.79 14.41 3.29
C ALA A 54 -8.41 15.35 4.33
N PHE A 55 -7.77 15.54 5.49
CA PHE A 55 -8.28 16.44 6.53
C PHE A 55 -8.22 17.90 6.10
N GLY A 56 -7.11 18.31 5.46
CA GLY A 56 -6.97 19.68 4.93
C GLY A 56 -7.97 19.99 3.83
N ALA A 57 -8.25 19.02 2.95
CA ALA A 57 -9.25 19.16 1.90
C ALA A 57 -10.68 19.29 2.48
N ALA A 58 -11.05 18.47 3.46
CA ALA A 58 -12.36 18.53 4.10
C ALA A 58 -12.57 19.86 4.86
N LEU A 59 -11.56 20.31 5.61
CA LEU A 59 -11.61 21.59 6.33
C LEU A 59 -11.70 22.78 5.37
N GLY A 60 -11.00 22.71 4.23
CA GLY A 60 -11.07 23.72 3.18
C GLY A 60 -12.47 23.89 2.59
N ARG A 61 -13.19 22.79 2.34
CA ARG A 61 -14.58 22.84 1.82
C ARG A 61 -15.56 23.41 2.85
N LEU A 62 -15.39 23.06 4.14
CA LEU A 62 -16.20 23.62 5.24
C LEU A 62 -16.03 25.14 5.35
N ILE A 63 -14.79 25.65 5.23
CA ILE A 63 -14.50 27.09 5.30
C ILE A 63 -15.07 27.84 4.08
N LEU A 64 -15.11 27.20 2.90
CA LEU A 64 -15.66 27.79 1.68
C LEU A 64 -17.20 27.74 1.60
N GLY A 65 -17.88 27.20 2.62
CA GLY A 65 -19.34 27.15 2.67
C GLY A 65 -19.96 26.20 1.64
N GLU A 66 -19.17 25.26 1.14
CA GLU A 66 -19.67 24.20 0.26
C GLU A 66 -20.50 23.26 1.13
N GLU A 67 -21.79 23.06 0.80
CA GLU A 67 -22.67 22.12 1.49
C GLU A 67 -22.20 20.69 1.20
N VAL A 68 -21.14 20.27 1.88
CA VAL A 68 -20.74 18.87 1.93
C VAL A 68 -21.77 18.17 2.81
N GLU A 69 -22.52 17.22 2.24
CA GLU A 69 -23.42 16.39 3.02
C GLU A 69 -22.64 15.80 4.18
N LEU A 70 -23.07 16.11 5.41
CA LEU A 70 -22.37 15.77 6.65
C LEU A 70 -21.99 14.28 6.73
N ASN A 71 -22.76 13.43 6.05
CA ASN A 71 -22.55 11.99 5.92
C ASN A 71 -21.30 11.63 5.10
N GLU A 72 -20.98 12.35 4.03
CA GLU A 72 -19.81 12.07 3.19
C GLU A 72 -18.52 12.42 3.95
N ALA A 73 -18.48 13.57 4.60
CA ALA A 73 -17.34 13.99 5.44
C ALA A 73 -17.14 13.06 6.64
N LEU A 74 -18.21 12.55 7.25
CA LEU A 74 -18.14 11.56 8.33
C LEU A 74 -17.59 10.21 7.84
N GLU A 75 -17.99 9.76 6.65
CA GLU A 75 -17.48 8.51 6.07
C GLU A 75 -16.02 8.62 5.60
N GLU A 76 -15.62 9.79 5.08
CA GLU A 76 -14.21 10.07 4.75
C GLU A 76 -13.35 10.18 6.01
N ALA A 77 -13.84 10.81 7.08
CA ALA A 77 -13.19 10.85 8.38
C ALA A 77 -13.08 9.45 9.02
N ARG A 78 -14.09 8.59 8.89
CA ARG A 78 -14.05 7.18 9.33
C ARG A 78 -13.02 6.35 8.57
N ARG A 79 -12.94 6.54 7.25
CA ARG A 79 -11.88 5.95 6.41
C ARG A 79 -10.49 6.46 6.80
N SER A 80 -10.39 7.75 7.08
CA SER A 80 -9.14 8.47 7.38
C SER A 80 -8.59 8.21 8.78
N MET A 81 -9.46 8.12 9.81
CA MET A 81 -9.05 7.82 11.18
C MET A 81 -8.78 6.34 11.43
N GLY A 82 -8.80 5.51 10.37
CA GLY A 82 -8.58 4.08 10.47
C GLY A 82 -9.52 3.48 11.50
N SER A 83 -10.83 3.48 11.19
CA SER A 83 -11.89 2.82 11.96
C SER A 83 -11.30 1.67 12.76
N THR A 84 -11.02 1.92 14.04
CA THR A 84 -10.65 0.86 14.95
C THR A 84 -11.85 -0.05 14.90
N PRO A 85 -11.74 -1.28 14.35
CA PRO A 85 -12.89 -2.15 14.24
C PRO A 85 -13.48 -2.24 15.64
N MET A 86 -14.65 -1.61 15.80
CA MET A 86 -15.50 -1.83 16.96
C MET A 86 -15.57 -3.34 17.06
N PRO A 87 -15.18 -3.92 18.22
CA PRO A 87 -15.13 -5.36 18.37
C PRO A 87 -16.46 -5.90 17.85
N GLU A 88 -16.39 -6.70 16.79
CA GLU A 88 -17.54 -7.30 16.12
C GLU A 88 -18.54 -7.74 17.21
N PRO A 89 -19.74 -7.14 17.25
CA PRO A 89 -20.65 -7.35 18.35
C PRO A 89 -21.09 -8.82 18.33
N GLY A 90 -20.58 -9.63 19.25
CA GLY A 90 -21.20 -10.91 19.60
C GLY A 90 -20.31 -12.15 19.69
N MET A 91 -18.99 -12.08 19.46
CA MET A 91 -18.15 -13.25 19.71
C MET A 91 -17.91 -13.42 21.21
N SER A 92 -18.63 -14.37 21.82
CA SER A 92 -18.44 -14.74 23.21
C SER A 92 -17.07 -15.36 23.43
N LEU A 93 -16.47 -15.13 24.62
CA LEU A 93 -15.18 -15.71 25.00
C LEU A 93 -15.14 -17.22 24.78
N SER A 94 -16.21 -17.93 25.16
CA SER A 94 -16.31 -19.38 25.01
C SER A 94 -16.33 -19.83 23.54
N SER A 95 -17.01 -19.10 22.67
CA SER A 95 -17.03 -19.38 21.22
C SER A 95 -15.64 -19.19 20.62
N GLU A 96 -14.95 -18.11 21.00
CA GLU A 96 -13.62 -17.79 20.48
C GLU A 96 -12.55 -18.79 20.95
N VAL A 97 -12.59 -19.19 22.23
CA VAL A 97 -11.72 -20.24 22.77
C VAL A 97 -11.98 -21.57 22.08
N ALA A 98 -13.25 -21.94 21.85
CA ALA A 98 -13.59 -23.18 21.15
C ALA A 98 -13.07 -23.17 19.70
N ARG A 99 -13.23 -22.03 19.00
CA ARG A 99 -12.72 -21.82 17.64
C ARG A 99 -11.20 -22.00 17.56
N ILE A 100 -10.45 -21.31 18.43
CA ILE A 100 -8.97 -21.40 18.49
C ILE A 100 -8.51 -22.83 18.80
N ARG A 101 -9.24 -23.55 19.67
CA ARG A 101 -8.90 -24.93 20.03
C ARG A 101 -9.25 -25.94 18.94
N ALA A 102 -10.26 -25.66 18.12
CA ALA A 102 -10.67 -26.52 17.01
C ALA A 102 -9.77 -26.37 15.77
N ALA A 103 -9.16 -25.19 15.57
CA ALA A 103 -8.27 -24.92 14.45
C ALA A 103 -7.05 -25.86 14.43
N ALA A 104 -6.57 -26.18 13.23
CA ALA A 104 -5.38 -27.00 13.04
C ALA A 104 -4.12 -26.28 13.57
N VAL A 105 -3.16 -27.05 14.11
CA VAL A 105 -1.95 -26.49 14.74
C VAL A 105 -1.11 -25.66 13.75
N ASP A 106 -1.11 -26.06 12.49
CA ASP A 106 -0.34 -25.41 11.43
C ASP A 106 -1.14 -24.32 10.68
N ASP A 107 -2.44 -24.18 10.94
CA ASP A 107 -3.29 -23.16 10.29
C ASP A 107 -3.33 -21.88 11.13
N TYR A 108 -2.23 -21.13 11.06
CA TYR A 108 -2.07 -19.89 11.82
C TYR A 108 -3.10 -18.81 11.44
N ARG A 109 -3.56 -18.80 10.18
CA ARG A 109 -4.57 -17.85 9.69
C ARG A 109 -5.93 -18.15 10.33
N GLU A 110 -6.32 -19.43 10.36
CA GLU A 110 -7.55 -19.86 11.04
C GLU A 110 -7.49 -19.53 12.54
N ILE A 111 -6.37 -19.83 13.23
CA ILE A 111 -6.22 -19.52 14.66
C ILE A 111 -6.46 -18.02 14.95
N LEU A 112 -5.90 -17.12 14.13
CA LEU A 112 -6.12 -15.67 14.29
C LEU A 112 -7.43 -15.14 13.70
N GLY A 113 -8.24 -15.99 13.07
CA GLY A 113 -9.50 -15.56 12.44
C GLY A 113 -9.27 -14.62 11.27
N LEU A 114 -8.22 -14.87 10.50
CA LEU A 114 -7.88 -14.16 9.27
C LEU A 114 -8.44 -14.90 8.06
N SER A 115 -8.66 -14.16 6.97
CA SER A 115 -9.04 -14.76 5.69
C SER A 115 -7.89 -15.66 5.18
N GLN A 116 -8.23 -16.86 4.72
CA GLN A 116 -7.26 -17.72 4.02
C GLN A 116 -6.93 -17.14 2.63
N GLU A 117 -7.87 -16.41 2.03
CA GLU A 117 -7.67 -15.74 0.75
C GLU A 117 -7.13 -14.33 0.96
N GLY A 118 -6.06 -13.98 0.24
CA GLY A 118 -5.50 -12.63 0.18
C GLY A 118 -4.09 -12.48 0.74
N ASP A 119 -3.51 -11.32 0.43
CA ASP A 119 -2.20 -10.91 0.91
C ASP A 119 -2.23 -10.66 2.42
N LEU A 120 -1.24 -11.21 3.12
CA LEU A 120 -1.16 -11.12 4.57
C LEU A 120 -0.45 -9.84 4.98
N GLU A 121 -1.21 -8.90 5.54
CA GLU A 121 -0.67 -7.62 6.00
C GLU A 121 -0.35 -7.65 7.50
N VAL A 122 0.85 -7.19 7.88
CA VAL A 122 1.31 -7.16 9.29
C VAL A 122 0.32 -6.40 10.18
N SER A 123 -0.25 -5.32 9.67
CA SER A 123 -1.19 -4.45 10.40
C SER A 123 -2.46 -5.23 10.80
N GLN A 124 -3.01 -6.04 9.89
CA GLN A 124 -4.20 -6.86 10.09
C GLN A 124 -3.94 -7.97 11.12
N VAL A 125 -2.80 -8.65 10.99
CA VAL A 125 -2.35 -9.68 11.95
C VAL A 125 -2.25 -9.10 13.35
N GLN A 126 -1.59 -7.94 13.52
CA GLN A 126 -1.46 -7.29 14.81
C GLN A 126 -2.82 -6.82 15.37
N SER A 127 -3.70 -6.32 14.51
CA SER A 127 -5.04 -5.89 14.90
C SER A 127 -5.86 -7.06 15.46
N ARG A 128 -5.90 -8.19 14.74
CA ARG A 128 -6.58 -9.42 15.20
C ARG A 128 -5.96 -9.97 16.47
N TYR A 129 -4.65 -10.07 16.55
CA TYR A 129 -3.96 -10.49 17.77
C TYR A 129 -4.37 -9.65 18.98
N ARG A 130 -4.37 -8.31 18.86
CA ARG A 130 -4.80 -7.41 19.94
C ARG A 130 -6.28 -7.58 20.30
N GLN A 131 -7.15 -7.90 19.34
CA GLN A 131 -8.56 -8.20 19.63
C GLN A 131 -8.70 -9.48 20.45
N ILE A 132 -8.09 -10.57 19.99
CA ILE A 132 -8.14 -11.88 20.65
C ILE A 132 -7.52 -11.79 22.05
N MET A 133 -6.35 -11.16 22.18
CA MET A 133 -5.69 -11.00 23.47
C MET A 133 -6.51 -10.15 24.43
N ARG A 134 -7.25 -9.14 23.95
CA ARG A 134 -8.17 -8.36 24.79
C ARG A 134 -9.36 -9.18 25.31
N LEU A 135 -9.68 -10.32 24.69
CA LEU A 135 -10.70 -11.26 25.15
C LEU A 135 -10.10 -12.31 26.09
N LEU A 136 -8.94 -12.89 25.75
CA LEU A 136 -8.29 -13.96 26.51
C LEU A 136 -7.48 -13.48 27.74
N HIS A 137 -7.28 -12.18 27.89
CA HIS A 137 -6.41 -11.61 28.93
C HIS A 137 -6.82 -12.06 30.35
N PRO A 138 -5.87 -12.44 31.22
CA PRO A 138 -6.17 -12.90 32.58
C PRO A 138 -6.94 -11.88 33.43
N ASP A 139 -6.67 -10.59 33.22
CA ASP A 139 -7.34 -9.49 33.92
C ASP A 139 -8.87 -9.46 33.72
N LYS A 140 -9.36 -10.02 32.61
CA LYS A 140 -10.80 -10.05 32.29
C LYS A 140 -11.48 -11.36 32.64
N ARG A 141 -10.78 -12.26 33.33
CA ARG A 141 -11.33 -13.56 33.72
C ARG A 141 -12.15 -13.38 34.99
N ASP A 142 -13.38 -13.85 34.96
CA ASP A 142 -14.23 -13.85 36.14
C ASP A 142 -13.75 -14.94 37.12
N ALA A 143 -13.74 -14.61 38.42
CA ALA A 143 -13.41 -15.57 39.47
C ALA A 143 -14.40 -16.76 39.56
N SER A 144 -15.56 -16.65 38.90
CA SER A 144 -16.58 -17.70 38.80
C SER A 144 -16.30 -18.73 37.69
N MET A 145 -15.28 -18.51 36.85
CA MET A 145 -14.92 -19.46 35.80
C MET A 145 -14.42 -20.79 36.40
N SER A 146 -14.80 -21.90 35.76
CA SER A 146 -14.30 -23.21 36.17
C SER A 146 -12.81 -23.36 35.84
N ALA A 147 -12.08 -24.18 36.59
CA ALA A 147 -10.66 -24.48 36.31
C ALA A 147 -10.44 -25.02 34.89
N ALA A 148 -11.41 -25.78 34.36
CA ALA A 148 -11.40 -26.26 32.97
C ALA A 148 -11.52 -25.12 31.94
N ALA A 149 -12.30 -24.08 32.24
CA ALA A 149 -12.40 -22.92 31.37
C ALA A 149 -11.13 -22.07 31.41
N LEU A 150 -10.50 -21.92 32.59
CA LEU A 150 -9.23 -21.21 32.73
C LEU A 150 -8.10 -21.88 31.93
N THR A 151 -7.96 -23.20 32.08
CA THR A 151 -6.97 -23.98 31.31
C THR A 151 -7.22 -23.91 29.80
N ALA A 152 -8.48 -23.97 29.36
CA ALA A 152 -8.82 -23.78 27.95
C ALA A 152 -8.46 -22.39 27.42
N CYS A 153 -8.60 -21.33 28.23
CA CYS A 153 -8.16 -19.98 27.87
C CYS A 153 -6.64 -19.87 27.78
N ASP A 154 -5.89 -20.53 28.68
CA ASP A 154 -4.42 -20.54 28.65
C ASP A 154 -3.91 -21.30 27.42
N GLU A 155 -4.46 -22.48 27.12
CA GLU A 155 -4.16 -23.23 25.89
C GLU A 155 -4.44 -22.39 24.62
N ALA A 156 -5.58 -21.70 24.58
CA ALA A 156 -5.93 -20.84 23.45
C ALA A 156 -4.94 -19.66 23.32
N MET A 157 -4.51 -19.08 24.43
CA MET A 157 -3.52 -18.00 24.44
C MET A 157 -2.17 -18.47 23.90
N GLU A 158 -1.68 -19.63 24.33
CA GLU A 158 -0.43 -20.21 23.83
C GLU A 158 -0.50 -20.46 22.32
N ARG A 159 -1.60 -21.03 21.82
CA ARG A 159 -1.80 -21.24 20.37
C ARG A 159 -1.81 -19.94 19.59
N VAL A 160 -2.47 -18.90 20.09
CA VAL A 160 -2.49 -17.57 19.46
C VAL A 160 -1.10 -16.96 19.39
N GLN A 161 -0.28 -17.12 20.44
CA GLN A 161 1.11 -16.64 20.45
C GLN A 161 1.98 -17.42 19.46
N GLN A 162 1.84 -18.75 19.40
CA GLN A 162 2.54 -19.58 18.43
C GLN A 162 2.14 -19.21 17.00
N ALA A 163 0.84 -19.03 16.73
CA ALA A 163 0.33 -18.61 15.43
C ALA A 163 0.87 -17.23 15.02
N LEU A 164 0.94 -16.27 15.94
CA LEU A 164 1.55 -14.96 15.67
C LEU A 164 3.03 -15.09 15.27
N GLN A 165 3.79 -15.95 15.95
CA GLN A 165 5.20 -16.19 15.61
C GLN A 165 5.34 -16.89 14.25
N GLY A 166 4.47 -17.87 13.96
CA GLY A 166 4.41 -18.56 12.67
C GLY A 166 4.13 -17.59 11.52
N LEU A 167 3.11 -16.75 11.66
CA LEU A 167 2.77 -15.74 10.65
C LEU A 167 3.84 -14.67 10.50
N LYS A 168 4.50 -14.24 11.59
CA LYS A 168 5.64 -13.32 11.47
C LYS A 168 6.75 -13.92 10.62
N LYS A 169 7.07 -15.21 10.79
CA LYS A 169 8.04 -15.90 9.94
C LYS A 169 7.56 -15.98 8.49
N GLU A 170 6.28 -16.28 8.25
CA GLU A 170 5.69 -16.30 6.90
C GLU A 170 5.81 -14.92 6.21
N ILE A 171 5.53 -13.84 6.96
CA ILE A 171 5.63 -12.46 6.44
C ILE A 171 7.09 -12.05 6.23
N GLU A 172 7.99 -12.40 7.15
CA GLU A 172 9.43 -12.09 7.04
C GLU A 172 10.10 -12.83 5.88
N VAL A 173 9.71 -14.08 5.63
CA VAL A 173 10.14 -14.83 4.44
C VAL A 173 9.69 -14.11 3.17
N GLY A 174 8.53 -13.44 3.23
CA GLY A 174 7.98 -12.64 2.15
C GLY A 174 7.65 -13.46 0.91
N PRO A 175 7.10 -12.84 -0.13
CA PRO A 175 6.98 -13.48 -1.43
C PRO A 175 8.38 -13.80 -1.99
N ASP A 176 8.55 -14.99 -2.56
CA ASP A 176 9.84 -15.44 -3.11
C ASP A 176 10.48 -14.30 -3.94
N PRO A 177 11.68 -13.82 -3.57
CA PRO A 177 12.33 -12.71 -4.26
C PRO A 177 12.52 -12.99 -5.75
N SER A 178 12.66 -14.27 -6.13
CA SER A 178 12.77 -14.69 -7.52
C SER A 178 11.47 -14.45 -8.31
N PHE A 179 10.32 -14.59 -7.67
CA PHE A 179 9.02 -14.35 -8.28
C PHE A 179 8.79 -12.85 -8.46
N VAL A 180 9.05 -12.05 -7.42
CA VAL A 180 8.94 -10.59 -7.48
C VAL A 180 9.84 -10.00 -8.56
N ALA A 181 11.09 -10.46 -8.65
CA ALA A 181 12.04 -10.04 -9.68
C ALA A 181 11.53 -10.40 -11.09
N ARG A 182 11.02 -11.62 -11.29
CA ARG A 182 10.47 -12.06 -12.59
C ARG A 182 9.25 -11.24 -13.01
N GLN A 183 8.33 -10.96 -12.09
CA GLN A 183 7.16 -10.15 -12.36
C GLN A 183 7.54 -8.71 -12.68
N SER A 184 8.49 -8.13 -11.94
CA SER A 184 9.04 -6.80 -12.19
C SER A 184 9.69 -6.70 -13.58
N MET A 185 10.55 -7.66 -13.94
CA MET A 185 11.15 -7.73 -15.27
C MET A 185 10.11 -7.83 -16.38
N ARG A 186 9.05 -8.62 -16.19
CA ARG A 186 7.97 -8.75 -17.17
C ARG A 186 7.25 -7.41 -17.40
N ARG A 187 6.90 -6.71 -16.31
CA ARG A 187 6.30 -5.36 -16.39
C ARG A 187 7.22 -4.38 -17.09
N MET A 188 8.52 -4.43 -16.79
CA MET A 188 9.51 -3.56 -17.42
C MET A 188 9.62 -3.81 -18.93
N GLN A 189 9.62 -5.08 -19.36
CA GLN A 189 9.64 -5.45 -20.78
C GLN A 189 8.38 -4.98 -21.52
N GLU A 190 7.20 -5.13 -20.91
CA GLU A 190 5.95 -4.61 -21.45
C GLU A 190 5.99 -3.08 -21.61
N LEU A 191 6.52 -2.38 -20.61
CA LEU A 191 6.65 -0.93 -20.64
C LEU A 191 7.65 -0.47 -21.72
N GLN A 192 8.74 -1.22 -21.93
CA GLN A 192 9.66 -0.99 -23.04
C GLN A 192 8.99 -1.21 -24.40
N ARG A 193 8.15 -2.25 -24.55
CA ARG A 193 7.38 -2.48 -25.78
C ARG A 193 6.43 -1.32 -26.08
N LEU A 194 5.70 -0.84 -25.08
CA LEU A 194 4.79 0.30 -25.23
C LEU A 194 5.55 1.56 -25.66
N ARG A 195 6.69 1.86 -25.03
CA ARG A 195 7.54 2.99 -25.43
C ARG A 195 8.06 2.85 -26.86
N ALA A 196 8.46 1.66 -27.27
CA ALA A 196 8.92 1.39 -28.63
C ALA A 196 7.79 1.58 -29.67
N GLN A 197 6.56 1.16 -29.35
CA GLN A 197 5.40 1.37 -30.22
C GLN A 197 5.07 2.86 -30.36
N GLN A 198 5.04 3.61 -29.25
CA GLN A 198 4.82 5.06 -29.29
C GLN A 198 5.91 5.80 -30.07
N ALA A 199 7.16 5.33 -30.01
CA ALA A 199 8.26 5.91 -30.79
C ALA A 199 8.08 5.67 -32.29
N ARG A 200 7.66 4.46 -32.70
CA ARG A 200 7.36 4.16 -34.12
C ARG A 200 6.20 5.00 -34.64
N GLN A 201 5.12 5.11 -33.86
CA GLN A 201 3.97 5.92 -34.24
C GLN A 201 4.37 7.37 -34.52
N ARG A 202 5.23 7.95 -33.67
CA ARG A 202 5.78 9.30 -33.92
C ARG A 202 6.62 9.38 -35.20
N GLN A 203 7.39 8.34 -35.52
CA GLN A 203 8.15 8.30 -36.77
C GLN A 203 7.23 8.20 -37.99
N GLU A 204 6.18 7.39 -37.91
CA GLU A 204 5.17 7.25 -38.97
C GLU A 204 4.42 8.57 -39.19
N GLU A 205 4.01 9.26 -38.12
CA GLU A 205 3.38 10.58 -38.19
C GLU A 205 4.31 11.63 -38.81
N GLN A 206 5.61 11.61 -38.46
CA GLN A 206 6.60 12.50 -39.08
C GLN A 206 6.78 12.19 -40.57
N GLN A 207 6.84 10.91 -40.95
CA GLN A 207 6.95 10.51 -42.36
C GLN A 207 5.71 10.90 -43.16
N MET A 208 4.50 10.63 -42.64
CA MET A 208 3.26 11.08 -43.27
C MET A 208 3.19 12.60 -43.35
N GLY A 209 3.62 13.30 -42.30
CA GLY A 209 3.68 14.76 -42.29
C GLY A 209 4.66 15.34 -43.32
N MET A 210 5.75 14.64 -43.65
CA MET A 210 6.64 15.03 -44.76
C MET A 210 5.97 14.77 -46.11
N LEU A 211 5.38 13.59 -46.33
CA LEU A 211 4.66 13.27 -47.57
C LEU A 211 3.50 14.24 -47.84
N LEU A 212 2.78 14.67 -46.81
CA LEU A 212 1.69 15.64 -46.94
C LEU A 212 2.20 17.03 -47.36
N LYS A 213 3.38 17.45 -46.85
CA LYS A 213 4.00 18.72 -47.23
C LYS A 213 4.50 18.72 -48.67
N ASP A 214 5.00 17.58 -49.16
CA ASP A 214 5.43 17.45 -50.55
C ASP A 214 4.23 17.52 -51.51
N LEU A 215 3.08 16.95 -51.14
CA LEU A 215 1.83 17.08 -51.89
C LEU A 215 1.34 18.53 -52.00
N ASP A 216 1.44 19.32 -50.92
CA ASP A 216 1.04 20.73 -50.91
C ASP A 216 1.94 21.62 -51.79
N GLN A 217 3.20 21.24 -52.00
CA GLN A 217 4.10 21.93 -52.94
C GLN A 217 3.77 21.64 -54.41
N VAL A 218 3.10 20.53 -54.70
CA VAL A 218 2.52 20.25 -56.02
C VAL A 218 1.14 20.89 -56.10
N GLN A 219 1.02 22.17 -55.75
CA GLN A 219 -0.13 22.95 -56.23
C GLN A 219 0.09 23.19 -57.73
N PRO A 220 -0.79 22.67 -58.60
CA PRO A 220 -0.73 23.01 -60.00
C PRO A 220 -0.97 24.51 -60.16
N ASP A 221 -0.10 25.20 -60.91
CA ASP A 221 -0.34 26.56 -61.41
C ASP A 221 -1.61 26.53 -62.30
N VAL A 222 -2.79 26.56 -61.68
CA VAL A 222 -4.11 26.56 -62.36
C VAL A 222 -4.53 27.98 -62.76
N SER A 223 -3.57 28.88 -62.92
CA SER A 223 -3.81 30.26 -63.36
C SER A 223 -4.09 30.37 -64.88
N SER A 224 -4.39 29.27 -65.57
CA SER A 224 -4.68 29.28 -67.01
C SER A 224 -5.72 28.21 -67.38
N VAL A 225 -6.79 28.66 -68.04
CA VAL A 225 -7.93 27.88 -68.60
C VAL A 225 -8.99 27.53 -67.54
N GLY A 226 -10.18 28.11 -67.52
CA GLY A 226 -11.09 28.36 -68.65
C GLY A 226 -12.35 27.52 -68.42
N ALA A 227 -13.51 28.16 -68.39
CA ALA A 227 -14.83 27.62 -68.06
C ALA A 227 -15.11 26.20 -68.60
N GLY A 228 -15.32 25.26 -67.69
CA GLY A 228 -15.73 23.88 -67.99
C GLY A 228 -16.36 23.23 -66.76
N ALA A 229 -17.56 23.71 -66.39
CA ALA A 229 -18.40 23.02 -65.42
C ALA A 229 -18.84 21.64 -65.98
N SER A 230 -18.97 20.64 -65.11
CA SER A 230 -19.57 19.30 -65.33
C SER A 230 -18.61 18.09 -65.44
N SER A 231 -17.81 17.80 -64.40
CA SER A 231 -17.18 16.46 -64.27
C SER A 231 -16.75 16.05 -62.85
N TYR A 232 -17.27 16.69 -61.79
CA TYR A 232 -16.89 16.35 -60.40
C TYR A 232 -17.79 15.30 -59.73
N ASP A 233 -18.91 14.94 -60.35
CA ASP A 233 -19.83 13.94 -59.78
C ASP A 233 -19.39 12.48 -60.03
N ASP A 234 -18.44 12.22 -60.92
CA ASP A 234 -18.08 10.84 -61.29
C ASP A 234 -17.01 10.24 -60.35
N ALA A 235 -16.04 11.05 -59.92
CA ALA A 235 -14.96 10.59 -59.04
C ALA A 235 -15.44 10.27 -57.61
N THR A 236 -16.38 11.06 -57.08
CA THR A 236 -16.99 10.82 -55.76
C THR A 236 -17.84 9.53 -55.76
N ASN A 237 -18.53 9.24 -56.85
CA ASN A 237 -19.30 8.00 -57.00
C ASN A 237 -18.41 6.74 -57.09
N GLN A 238 -17.24 6.83 -57.72
CA GLN A 238 -16.29 5.70 -57.75
C GLN A 238 -15.70 5.38 -56.37
N ILE A 239 -15.39 6.41 -55.56
CA ILE A 239 -14.86 6.21 -54.20
C ILE A 239 -15.92 5.57 -53.29
N LEU A 240 -17.19 6.02 -53.38
CA LEU A 240 -18.29 5.44 -52.61
C LEU A 240 -18.57 3.98 -53.00
N GLN A 241 -18.47 3.61 -54.28
CA GLN A 241 -18.60 2.21 -54.72
C GLN A 241 -17.48 1.33 -54.17
N LEU A 242 -16.24 1.84 -54.14
CA LEU A 242 -15.10 1.06 -53.68
C LEU A 242 -15.19 0.76 -52.18
N LEU A 243 -15.63 1.74 -51.37
CA LEU A 243 -15.88 1.55 -49.93
C LEU A 243 -17.05 0.58 -49.67
N ALA A 244 -18.13 0.65 -50.45
CA ALA A 244 -19.27 -0.26 -50.29
C ALA A 244 -18.91 -1.73 -50.59
N SER A 245 -17.92 -1.97 -51.45
CA SER A 245 -17.48 -3.33 -51.81
C SER A 245 -16.65 -4.02 -50.71
N GLN A 246 -15.96 -3.26 -49.86
CA GLN A 246 -15.12 -3.83 -48.80
C GLN A 246 -15.91 -4.23 -47.53
N LEU A 247 -17.08 -3.63 -47.30
CA LEU A 247 -17.94 -3.90 -46.14
C LEU A 247 -18.79 -5.19 -46.24
N ARG A 248 -18.74 -5.92 -47.37
CA ARG A 248 -19.48 -7.19 -47.58
C ARG A 248 -18.63 -8.46 -47.40
N ARG A 249 -17.41 -8.36 -46.89
CA ARG A 249 -16.58 -9.52 -46.51
C ARG A 249 -16.54 -9.65 -45.00
#